data_AF-A0A2E8VQH6-F1
#
_entry.id   AF-A0A2E8VQH6-F1
#
_cell.length_a   1.000
_cell.length_b   1.000
_cell.length_c   1.000
_cell.angle_alpha   90.00
_cell.angle_beta   90.00
_cell.angle_gamma   90.00
#
_symmetry.space_group_name_H-M   'P 1'
#
loop_
_entity.id
_entity.type
_entity.pdbx_description
1 polymer ?
#
loop_
_entity_poly.entity_id
_entity_poly.type
_entity_poly.pdbx_seq_one_letter_code
_entity_poly.pdbx_strand_id
1 'polypeptide(L)'
;MAVCSPVHADERGRRRLDAKTRSKTSRPSLACSIRTESSMDYSDILYETDGRLAFITLNRPEKLNALSNNLRGELMDAMREAEHDDEVGVIVLRAQGRAFSAGYDLTPSRAADDDNFVNKRSHLPETGTTHPGANQWARHVVMTNWTIWELAKPVVAAIQGHCLAGGTELATACDFRIVTHDAKIGYPPVRAMTTMDMMWTPWHLPPCKAREFAYVGDSFSGDDMVQLGWANYAVEQDELADFTEKFARRMSHVDNEMLMYSKRAVNRQYETMGIREALHSGTEIQALSAARAAGAEWGRRVREDGLKSALEWRDGPFRDFRGAYDSAPKDRAVAGTTREEKGGSGDY
;
A
#
# COMPACT_ATOMS: atom_id res chain seq x y z
N MET A 1 25.88 -47.52 -27.67
CA MET A 1 25.56 -47.36 -29.10
C MET A 1 25.83 -45.90 -29.48
N ALA A 2 26.71 -45.72 -30.47
CA ALA A 2 27.15 -44.48 -31.12
C ALA A 2 27.81 -43.38 -30.25
N VAL A 3 29.14 -43.47 -30.19
CA VAL A 3 30.12 -42.40 -29.97
C VAL A 3 30.49 -41.85 -31.36
N CYS A 4 30.53 -40.53 -31.58
CA CYS A 4 31.58 -39.88 -32.38
C CYS A 4 31.54 -38.35 -32.27
N SER A 5 32.74 -37.78 -32.26
CA SER A 5 33.16 -36.41 -31.90
C SER A 5 33.31 -35.47 -33.14
N PRO A 6 33.74 -34.20 -32.96
CA PRO A 6 33.43 -33.04 -33.82
C PRO A 6 34.55 -32.63 -34.80
N VAL A 7 34.26 -31.81 -35.83
CA VAL A 7 35.29 -31.16 -36.69
C VAL A 7 34.86 -29.78 -37.25
N HIS A 8 35.55 -28.74 -36.75
CA HIS A 8 36.18 -27.56 -37.39
C HIS A 8 35.41 -26.38 -38.01
N ALA A 9 35.96 -25.21 -37.67
CA ALA A 9 35.80 -23.89 -38.24
C ALA A 9 36.56 -23.70 -39.58
N ASP A 10 36.11 -22.77 -40.42
CA ASP A 10 37.04 -21.85 -41.12
C ASP A 10 36.33 -20.52 -41.47
N GLU A 11 37.15 -19.47 -41.43
CA GLU A 11 36.89 -18.08 -41.73
C GLU A 11 36.78 -17.82 -43.25
N ARG A 12 35.97 -16.81 -43.63
CA ARG A 12 36.35 -15.67 -44.50
C ARG A 12 35.13 -15.13 -45.27
N GLY A 13 34.95 -13.81 -45.23
CA GLY A 13 34.02 -13.15 -46.16
C GLY A 13 33.67 -11.71 -45.82
N ARG A 14 34.66 -10.82 -45.70
CA ARG A 14 34.44 -9.37 -45.72
C ARG A 14 33.70 -8.97 -47.01
N ARG A 15 32.53 -8.33 -46.91
CA ARG A 15 32.03 -7.44 -47.97
C ARG A 15 31.67 -6.09 -47.36
N ARG A 16 32.43 -5.09 -47.81
CA ARG A 16 32.10 -3.66 -47.73
C ARG A 16 30.78 -3.42 -48.45
N LEU A 17 29.90 -2.62 -47.85
CA LEU A 17 28.86 -1.92 -48.57
C LEU A 17 28.93 -0.44 -48.20
N ASP A 18 29.03 0.35 -49.26
CA ASP A 18 29.32 1.77 -49.27
C ASP A 18 28.19 2.62 -48.70
N ALA A 19 28.60 3.72 -48.09
CA ALA A 19 27.75 4.83 -47.71
C ALA A 19 27.25 5.58 -48.96
N LYS A 20 25.94 5.89 -49.02
CA LYS A 20 25.43 7.18 -49.48
C LYS A 20 23.93 7.36 -49.22
N THR A 21 23.58 8.61 -48.90
CA THR A 21 22.25 9.25 -48.91
C THR A 21 21.29 8.95 -47.76
N ARG A 22 21.45 9.67 -46.63
CA ARG A 22 20.39 9.88 -45.63
C ARG A 22 19.49 11.05 -46.08
N SER A 23 18.29 10.71 -46.53
CA SER A 23 17.15 11.63 -46.64
C SER A 23 16.67 12.03 -45.23
N LYS A 24 16.51 13.33 -44.99
CA LYS A 24 15.88 13.87 -43.78
C LYS A 24 14.37 13.76 -43.93
N THR A 25 13.78 12.70 -43.39
CA THR A 25 12.35 12.65 -43.09
C THR A 25 12.15 12.81 -41.59
N SER A 26 11.60 13.95 -41.22
CA SER A 26 11.15 14.29 -39.87
C SER A 26 10.09 13.28 -39.42
N ARG A 27 10.37 12.53 -38.35
CA ARG A 27 9.35 11.73 -37.65
C ARG A 27 8.34 12.67 -36.99
N PRO A 28 7.03 12.48 -37.17
CA PRO A 28 6.05 13.23 -36.39
C PRO A 28 6.14 12.76 -34.94
N SER A 29 6.27 13.72 -34.01
CA SER A 29 6.13 13.49 -32.58
C SER A 29 4.70 13.00 -32.30
N LEU A 30 4.57 11.81 -31.71
CA LEU A 30 3.31 11.40 -31.10
C LEU A 30 3.05 12.33 -29.91
N ALA A 31 2.24 13.36 -30.13
CA ALA A 31 1.60 14.08 -29.04
C ALA A 31 0.46 13.20 -28.52
N CYS A 32 0.63 12.67 -27.32
CA CYS A 32 -0.40 11.97 -26.57
C CYS A 32 -1.57 12.93 -26.34
N SER A 33 -2.72 12.67 -26.96
CA SER A 33 -3.93 13.45 -26.71
C SER A 33 -4.57 12.95 -25.42
N ILE A 34 -4.17 13.56 -24.29
CA ILE A 34 -4.84 13.37 -23.00
C ILE A 34 -6.28 13.86 -23.18
N ARG A 35 -7.26 12.94 -23.09
CA ARG A 35 -8.67 13.33 -23.01
C ARG A 35 -8.99 13.70 -21.57
N THR A 36 -9.06 15.00 -21.30
CA THR A 36 -9.66 15.54 -20.08
C THR A 36 -11.18 15.65 -20.29
N GLU A 37 -11.92 14.54 -20.18
CA GLU A 37 -13.38 14.60 -20.11
C GLU A 37 -13.82 14.24 -18.69
N SER A 38 -14.51 15.19 -18.04
CA SER A 38 -15.02 15.14 -16.65
C SER A 38 -13.93 14.92 -15.58
N SER A 39 -13.19 15.97 -15.20
CA SER A 39 -12.43 15.92 -13.95
C SER A 39 -13.42 15.82 -12.80
N MET A 40 -13.62 14.61 -12.28
CA MET A 40 -14.20 14.44 -10.95
C MET A 40 -13.33 15.24 -9.98
N ASP A 41 -13.93 16.17 -9.26
CA ASP A 41 -13.20 17.07 -8.37
C ASP A 41 -12.97 16.38 -7.03
N TYR A 42 -11.91 15.57 -6.97
CA TYR A 42 -11.44 14.94 -5.74
C TYR A 42 -10.50 15.89 -4.99
N SER A 43 -10.61 15.89 -3.66
CA SER A 43 -9.82 16.80 -2.81
C SER A 43 -8.46 16.23 -2.41
N ASP A 44 -8.40 14.94 -2.11
CA ASP A 44 -7.23 14.26 -1.55
C ASP A 44 -6.55 13.29 -2.54
N ILE A 45 -7.12 13.08 -3.73
CA ILE A 45 -6.56 12.28 -4.83
C ILE A 45 -6.65 13.03 -6.17
N LEU A 46 -5.94 12.52 -7.19
CA LEU A 46 -6.12 12.89 -8.59
C LEU A 46 -6.58 11.67 -9.39
N TYR A 47 -7.47 11.89 -10.35
CA TYR A 47 -7.94 10.87 -11.30
C TYR A 47 -7.70 11.34 -12.73
N GLU A 48 -7.03 10.51 -13.54
CA GLU A 48 -6.81 10.77 -14.96
C GLU A 48 -6.86 9.45 -15.75
N THR A 49 -7.24 9.51 -17.02
CA THR A 49 -7.22 8.36 -17.93
C THR A 49 -6.32 8.63 -19.14
N ASP A 50 -5.67 7.59 -19.63
CA ASP A 50 -4.92 7.61 -20.89
C ASP A 50 -5.09 6.29 -21.64
N GLY A 51 -5.97 6.32 -22.65
CA GLY A 51 -6.42 5.14 -23.35
C GLY A 51 -7.05 4.14 -22.36
N ARG A 52 -6.47 2.94 -22.28
CA ARG A 52 -6.99 1.87 -21.42
C ARG A 52 -6.45 1.87 -19.99
N LEU A 53 -5.72 2.91 -19.59
CA LEU A 53 -5.21 3.08 -18.23
C LEU A 53 -6.00 4.15 -17.49
N ALA A 54 -6.40 3.85 -16.25
CA ALA A 54 -6.81 4.85 -15.28
C ALA A 54 -5.69 5.03 -14.25
N PHE A 55 -5.29 6.27 -13.97
CA PHE A 55 -4.32 6.59 -12.94
C PHE A 55 -5.02 7.26 -11.76
N ILE A 56 -4.86 6.68 -10.58
CA ILE A 56 -5.32 7.23 -9.33
C ILE A 56 -4.09 7.62 -8.53
N THR A 57 -3.96 8.91 -8.20
CA THR A 57 -2.78 9.44 -7.51
C THR A 57 -3.15 9.95 -6.13
N LEU A 58 -2.56 9.37 -5.07
CA LEU A 58 -2.68 9.90 -3.71
C LEU A 58 -2.04 11.30 -3.66
N ASN A 59 -2.78 12.30 -3.19
CA ASN A 59 -2.40 13.71 -3.34
C ASN A 59 -2.48 14.52 -2.04
N ARG A 60 -1.86 13.99 -0.98
CA ARG A 60 -1.61 14.70 0.30
C ARG A 60 -0.12 14.65 0.65
N PRO A 61 0.81 15.07 -0.25
CA PRO A 61 2.25 14.87 -0.08
C PRO A 61 2.82 15.54 1.18
N GLU A 62 2.23 16.66 1.62
CA GLU A 62 2.57 17.39 2.85
C GLU A 62 2.31 16.57 4.12
N LYS A 63 1.33 15.65 4.05
CA LYS A 63 1.04 14.65 5.10
C LYS A 63 1.55 13.27 4.74
N LEU A 64 2.41 13.17 3.73
CA LEU A 64 3.02 11.91 3.29
C LEU A 64 1.95 10.87 2.93
N ASN A 65 0.86 11.37 2.32
CA ASN A 65 -0.29 10.62 1.85
C ASN A 65 -0.92 9.75 2.95
N ALA A 66 -0.99 10.29 4.17
CA ALA A 66 -1.72 9.65 5.26
C ALA A 66 -3.18 9.39 4.84
N LEU A 67 -3.66 8.18 5.08
CA LEU A 67 -4.96 7.68 4.63
C LEU A 67 -6.06 8.22 5.55
N SER A 68 -6.47 9.47 5.30
CA SER A 68 -7.65 10.06 5.93
C SER A 68 -8.90 9.31 5.50
N ASN A 69 -9.96 9.47 6.27
CA ASN A 69 -11.28 8.97 5.93
C ASN A 69 -11.76 9.47 4.56
N ASN A 70 -11.55 10.77 4.26
CA ASN A 70 -11.88 11.36 2.97
C ASN A 70 -11.07 10.74 1.82
N LEU A 71 -9.74 10.72 1.92
CA LEU A 71 -8.86 10.12 0.90
C LEU A 71 -9.25 8.67 0.62
N ARG A 72 -9.52 7.87 1.66
CA ARG A 72 -9.94 6.47 1.48
C ARG A 72 -11.29 6.38 0.77
N GLY A 73 -12.23 7.28 1.08
CA GLY A 73 -13.53 7.36 0.43
C GLY A 73 -13.39 7.67 -1.06
N GLU A 74 -12.70 8.76 -1.39
CA GLU A 74 -12.40 9.17 -2.76
C GLU A 74 -11.64 8.10 -3.54
N LEU A 75 -10.69 7.42 -2.90
CA LEU A 75 -9.93 6.33 -3.51
C LEU A 75 -10.85 5.17 -3.91
N MET A 76 -11.76 4.73 -3.03
CA MET A 76 -12.69 3.65 -3.37
C MET A 76 -13.70 4.08 -4.44
N ASP A 77 -14.12 5.34 -4.42
CA ASP A 77 -15.00 5.92 -5.43
C ASP A 77 -14.32 5.91 -6.82
N ALA A 78 -13.11 6.46 -6.92
CA ALA A 78 -12.32 6.48 -8.16
C ALA A 78 -12.00 5.06 -8.69
N MET A 79 -11.74 4.10 -7.80
CA MET A 79 -11.54 2.70 -8.18
C MET A 79 -12.80 2.08 -8.80
N ARG A 80 -13.97 2.41 -8.25
CA ARG A 80 -15.26 1.96 -8.81
C ARG A 80 -15.57 2.67 -10.10
N GLU A 81 -15.28 3.95 -10.23
CA GLU A 81 -15.44 4.67 -11.50
C GLU A 81 -14.61 4.01 -12.60
N ALA A 82 -13.32 3.78 -12.33
CA ALA A 82 -12.43 3.10 -13.26
C ALA A 82 -12.89 1.67 -13.61
N GLU A 83 -13.57 0.97 -12.70
CA GLU A 83 -14.18 -0.34 -12.95
C GLU A 83 -15.36 -0.27 -13.92
N HIS A 84 -16.20 0.76 -13.83
CA HIS A 84 -17.38 0.93 -14.69
C HIS A 84 -17.06 1.48 -16.09
N ASP A 85 -15.90 2.13 -16.28
CA ASP A 85 -15.50 2.68 -17.57
C ASP A 85 -15.01 1.58 -18.54
N ASP A 86 -15.81 1.21 -19.54
CA ASP A 86 -15.48 0.16 -20.51
C ASP A 86 -14.17 0.39 -21.28
N GLU A 87 -13.71 1.64 -21.42
CA GLU A 87 -12.44 1.95 -22.09
C GLU A 87 -11.24 1.62 -21.20
N VAL A 88 -11.39 1.72 -19.88
CA VAL A 88 -10.33 1.37 -18.92
C VAL A 88 -10.22 -0.15 -18.80
N GLY A 89 -8.99 -0.66 -18.90
CA GLY A 89 -8.67 -2.07 -18.65
C GLY A 89 -7.75 -2.33 -17.47
N VAL A 90 -6.97 -1.33 -17.03
CA VAL A 90 -6.00 -1.47 -15.93
C VAL A 90 -5.97 -0.18 -15.11
N ILE A 91 -5.90 -0.33 -13.79
CA ILE A 91 -5.81 0.79 -12.86
C ILE A 91 -4.37 0.89 -12.34
N VAL A 92 -3.81 2.09 -12.34
CA VAL A 92 -2.49 2.40 -11.77
C VAL A 92 -2.68 3.28 -10.54
N LEU A 93 -2.37 2.73 -9.36
CA LEU A 93 -2.34 3.47 -8.11
C LEU A 93 -0.93 4.00 -7.87
N ARG A 94 -0.79 5.32 -7.77
CA ARG A 94 0.49 5.99 -7.48
C ARG A 94 0.30 7.10 -6.45
N ALA A 95 1.37 7.79 -6.10
CA ALA A 95 1.34 8.82 -5.08
C ALA A 95 2.21 10.02 -5.43
N GLN A 96 1.78 11.23 -5.07
CA GLN A 96 2.59 12.44 -5.16
C GLN A 96 3.58 12.55 -4.00
N GLY A 97 4.73 13.18 -4.29
CA GLY A 97 5.75 13.50 -3.29
C GLY A 97 6.62 12.32 -2.87
N ARG A 98 7.26 12.47 -1.70
CA ARG A 98 8.36 11.61 -1.24
C ARG A 98 7.96 10.29 -0.58
N ALA A 99 6.69 9.91 -0.63
CA ALA A 99 6.20 8.69 0.00
C ALA A 99 4.92 8.20 -0.68
N PHE A 100 4.78 6.88 -0.81
CA PHE A 100 3.53 6.26 -1.18
C PHE A 100 2.43 6.56 -0.15
N SER A 101 2.61 6.13 1.11
CA SER A 101 1.73 6.48 2.22
C SER A 101 2.38 6.19 3.58
N ALA A 102 2.15 7.08 4.53
CA ALA A 102 2.52 6.89 5.93
C ALA A 102 1.55 5.97 6.72
N GLY A 103 0.47 5.49 6.08
CA GLY A 103 -0.59 4.71 6.72
C GLY A 103 -1.77 5.56 7.14
N TYR A 104 -2.62 5.04 8.03
CA TYR A 104 -3.84 5.73 8.47
C TYR A 104 -3.54 7.09 9.11
N ASP A 105 -4.38 8.08 8.80
CA ASP A 105 -4.22 9.43 9.34
C ASP A 105 -4.51 9.44 10.85
N LEU A 106 -3.45 9.58 11.64
CA LEU A 106 -3.50 9.63 13.11
C LEU A 106 -3.77 11.03 13.64
N THR A 107 -3.95 12.03 12.77
CA THR A 107 -4.29 13.38 13.20
C THR A 107 -5.65 13.33 13.93
N PRO A 108 -5.73 13.77 15.20
CA PRO A 108 -7.00 13.80 15.92
C PRO A 108 -8.03 14.59 15.11
N SER A 109 -9.16 13.97 14.77
CA SER A 109 -10.25 14.67 14.09
C SER A 109 -10.79 15.74 15.03
N ARG A 110 -10.76 17.01 14.61
CA ARG A 110 -11.34 18.14 15.36
C ARG A 110 -12.87 18.11 15.44
N ALA A 111 -13.53 17.10 14.86
CA ALA A 111 -14.98 17.07 14.65
C ALA A 111 -15.66 15.84 15.27
N ALA A 112 -15.31 15.48 16.52
CA ALA A 112 -16.08 14.48 17.28
C ALA A 112 -17.34 15.07 17.97
N ASP A 113 -17.64 16.36 17.73
CA ASP A 113 -18.77 17.08 18.34
C ASP A 113 -19.93 17.36 17.36
N ASP A 114 -20.07 16.62 16.25
CA ASP A 114 -21.26 16.76 15.39
C ASP A 114 -21.86 15.41 14.95
N ASP A 115 -23.03 15.17 15.54
CA ASP A 115 -24.10 14.23 15.24
C ASP A 115 -24.16 12.81 15.85
N ASN A 116 -25.34 12.57 16.44
CA ASN A 116 -25.79 11.38 17.14
C ASN A 116 -25.69 10.11 16.28
N PHE A 117 -24.93 9.15 16.81
CA PHE A 117 -25.04 7.70 16.65
C PHE A 117 -25.83 7.18 15.42
N VAL A 118 -25.04 6.85 14.39
CA VAL A 118 -25.30 5.89 13.29
C VAL A 118 -26.25 6.36 12.16
N ASN A 119 -25.75 7.08 11.14
CA ASN A 119 -26.38 7.31 9.82
C ASN A 119 -25.40 7.99 8.82
N LYS A 120 -25.33 7.57 7.53
CA LYS A 120 -24.68 8.19 6.32
C LYS A 120 -23.29 8.89 6.41
N ARG A 121 -22.68 9.02 7.58
CA ARG A 121 -21.46 9.78 7.89
C ARG A 121 -20.52 8.96 8.78
N SER A 122 -20.23 7.70 8.41
CA SER A 122 -19.08 7.04 9.04
C SER A 122 -17.79 7.84 8.78
N HIS A 123 -17.78 8.70 7.76
CA HIS A 123 -16.61 9.25 7.07
C HIS A 123 -15.66 8.16 6.55
N LEU A 124 -15.73 6.93 7.06
CA LEU A 124 -15.12 5.74 6.49
C LEU A 124 -15.67 5.47 5.09
N PRO A 125 -14.88 4.80 4.24
CA PRO A 125 -15.34 4.34 2.93
C PRO A 125 -16.61 3.50 3.04
N GLU A 126 -17.52 3.66 2.07
CA GLU A 126 -18.70 2.82 1.96
C GLU A 126 -18.27 1.39 1.57
N THR A 127 -18.44 0.45 2.50
CA THR A 127 -18.07 -0.97 2.33
C THR A 127 -19.28 -1.90 2.24
N GLY A 128 -20.51 -1.38 2.15
CA GLY A 128 -21.76 -2.14 2.10
C GLY A 128 -22.28 -2.62 3.46
N THR A 129 -21.66 -2.20 4.57
CA THR A 129 -22.04 -2.62 5.94
C THR A 129 -22.58 -1.43 6.73
N THR A 130 -23.76 -1.57 7.33
CA THR A 130 -24.54 -0.41 7.81
C THR A 130 -24.44 -0.08 9.29
N HIS A 131 -23.91 -0.97 10.15
CA HIS A 131 -23.85 -0.74 11.60
C HIS A 131 -22.41 -0.81 12.14
N PRO A 132 -21.81 0.32 12.59
CA PRO A 132 -20.52 0.31 13.25
C PRO A 132 -20.69 -0.18 14.70
N GLY A 133 -19.93 -1.21 15.08
CA GLY A 133 -19.78 -1.64 16.47
C GLY A 133 -18.49 -1.10 17.08
N ALA A 134 -18.39 -1.15 18.42
CA ALA A 134 -17.13 -0.85 19.09
C ALA A 134 -15.99 -1.76 18.58
N ASN A 135 -14.80 -1.21 18.42
CA ASN A 135 -13.59 -1.92 17.97
C ASN A 135 -13.70 -2.57 16.57
N GLN A 136 -14.55 -2.06 15.69
CA GLN A 136 -14.71 -2.59 14.32
C GLN A 136 -13.78 -1.94 13.28
N TRP A 137 -12.78 -1.15 13.71
CA TRP A 137 -11.87 -0.44 12.82
C TRP A 137 -11.18 -1.36 11.80
N ALA A 138 -10.49 -2.41 12.29
CA ALA A 138 -9.79 -3.36 11.44
C ALA A 138 -10.75 -4.09 10.49
N ARG A 139 -12.00 -4.32 10.91
CA ARG A 139 -13.03 -4.87 10.03
C ARG A 139 -13.31 -3.93 8.86
N HIS A 140 -13.49 -2.63 9.11
CA HIS A 140 -13.68 -1.65 8.03
C HIS A 140 -12.47 -1.57 7.10
N VAL A 141 -11.25 -1.69 7.64
CA VAL A 141 -10.01 -1.76 6.85
C VAL A 141 -10.02 -2.96 5.90
N VAL A 142 -10.26 -4.17 6.42
CA VAL A 142 -10.31 -5.39 5.60
C VAL A 142 -11.39 -5.29 4.53
N MET A 143 -12.59 -4.82 4.88
CA MET A 143 -13.68 -4.66 3.91
C MET A 143 -13.40 -3.61 2.85
N THR A 144 -12.69 -2.52 3.20
CA THR A 144 -12.26 -1.51 2.21
C THR A 144 -11.30 -2.16 1.21
N ASN A 145 -10.30 -2.90 1.68
CA ASN A 145 -9.31 -3.56 0.82
C ASN A 145 -9.92 -4.67 -0.05
N TRP A 146 -10.96 -5.36 0.43
CA TRP A 146 -11.76 -6.28 -0.39
C TRP A 146 -12.47 -5.61 -1.57
N THR A 147 -12.70 -4.31 -1.55
CA THR A 147 -13.18 -3.62 -2.75
C THR A 147 -12.17 -3.73 -3.89
N ILE A 148 -10.86 -3.59 -3.62
CA ILE A 148 -9.79 -3.68 -4.63
C ILE A 148 -9.60 -5.12 -5.12
N TRP A 149 -9.67 -6.08 -4.19
CA TRP A 149 -9.58 -7.52 -4.49
C TRP A 149 -10.67 -7.99 -5.46
N GLU A 150 -11.87 -7.41 -5.36
CA GLU A 150 -13.06 -7.80 -6.14
C GLU A 150 -13.21 -7.10 -7.49
N LEU A 151 -12.44 -6.03 -7.75
CA LEU A 151 -12.45 -5.37 -9.05
C LEU A 151 -12.17 -6.37 -10.17
N ALA A 152 -12.91 -6.29 -11.27
CA ALA A 152 -12.64 -7.04 -12.49
C ALA A 152 -11.32 -6.58 -13.14
N LYS A 153 -10.94 -5.31 -12.93
CA LYS A 153 -9.72 -4.75 -13.52
C LYS A 153 -8.49 -4.94 -12.61
N PRO A 154 -7.32 -5.30 -13.18
CA PRO A 154 -6.07 -5.37 -12.43
C PRO A 154 -5.65 -3.99 -11.91
N VAL A 155 -5.04 -3.98 -10.73
CA VAL A 155 -4.51 -2.78 -10.07
C VAL A 155 -3.00 -2.90 -9.86
N VAL A 156 -2.24 -1.94 -10.37
CA VAL A 156 -0.78 -1.86 -10.23
C VAL A 156 -0.43 -0.70 -9.30
N ALA A 157 0.26 -0.99 -8.19
CA ALA A 157 0.76 0.03 -7.27
C ALA A 157 2.21 0.44 -7.63
N ALA A 158 2.45 1.74 -7.79
CA ALA A 158 3.78 2.35 -7.85
C ALA A 158 4.15 2.93 -6.48
N ILE A 159 5.24 2.45 -5.88
CA ILE A 159 5.53 2.67 -4.47
C ILE A 159 6.94 3.24 -4.31
N GLN A 160 7.02 4.51 -3.92
CA GLN A 160 8.26 5.18 -3.55
C GLN A 160 8.32 5.55 -2.07
N GLY A 161 9.55 5.76 -1.57
CA GLY A 161 9.76 6.33 -0.24
C GLY A 161 9.14 5.48 0.85
N HIS A 162 8.09 5.95 1.54
CA HIS A 162 7.48 5.19 2.64
C HIS A 162 6.16 4.55 2.22
N CYS A 163 6.00 3.27 2.54
CA CYS A 163 4.75 2.52 2.47
C CYS A 163 4.55 1.83 3.83
N LEU A 164 3.75 2.43 4.71
CA LEU A 164 3.74 2.07 6.12
C LEU A 164 2.34 1.79 6.62
N ALA A 165 2.21 0.87 7.57
CA ALA A 165 0.95 0.56 8.23
C ALA A 165 -0.18 0.34 7.21
N GLY A 166 -1.26 1.12 7.25
CA GLY A 166 -2.34 1.09 6.27
C GLY A 166 -1.93 1.27 4.80
N GLY A 167 -0.78 1.91 4.53
CA GLY A 167 -0.20 1.99 3.20
C GLY A 167 0.25 0.63 2.68
N THR A 168 0.81 -0.22 3.55
CA THR A 168 1.17 -1.60 3.19
C THR A 168 -0.04 -2.47 2.93
N GLU A 169 -1.14 -2.22 3.65
CA GLU A 169 -2.39 -2.94 3.48
C GLU A 169 -3.03 -2.58 2.14
N LEU A 170 -3.11 -1.28 1.84
CA LEU A 170 -3.55 -0.77 0.54
C LEU A 170 -2.73 -1.35 -0.61
N ALA A 171 -1.39 -1.29 -0.52
CA ALA A 171 -0.51 -1.84 -1.54
C ALA A 171 -0.65 -3.37 -1.69
N THR A 172 -0.89 -4.09 -0.60
CA THR A 172 -1.06 -5.55 -0.64
C THR A 172 -2.37 -5.95 -1.31
N ALA A 173 -3.42 -5.12 -1.20
CA ALA A 173 -4.68 -5.35 -1.90
C ALA A 173 -4.57 -5.15 -3.43
N CYS A 174 -3.55 -4.45 -3.92
CA CYS A 174 -3.27 -4.35 -5.35
C CYS A 174 -2.70 -5.66 -5.91
N ASP A 175 -2.99 -5.95 -7.18
CA ASP A 175 -2.56 -7.18 -7.86
C ASP A 175 -1.04 -7.20 -8.11
N PHE A 176 -0.46 -6.03 -8.41
CA PHE A 176 0.97 -5.86 -8.66
C PHE A 176 1.56 -4.70 -7.86
N ARG A 177 2.84 -4.83 -7.49
CA ARG A 177 3.60 -3.80 -6.76
C ARG A 177 4.97 -3.58 -7.43
N ILE A 178 5.17 -2.36 -7.91
CA ILE A 178 6.45 -1.85 -8.41
C ILE A 178 6.98 -0.89 -7.36
N VAL A 179 8.18 -1.14 -6.84
CA VAL A 179 8.77 -0.39 -5.73
C VAL A 179 10.04 0.32 -6.17
N THR A 180 10.43 1.39 -5.49
CA THR A 180 11.83 1.86 -5.57
C THR A 180 12.74 0.96 -4.75
N HIS A 181 14.00 0.77 -5.16
CA HIS A 181 14.99 -0.04 -4.41
C HIS A 181 15.03 0.30 -2.91
N ASP A 182 15.02 1.60 -2.59
CA ASP A 182 15.18 2.14 -1.25
C ASP A 182 13.87 2.33 -0.46
N ALA A 183 12.72 1.97 -1.05
CA ALA A 183 11.42 2.11 -0.41
C ALA A 183 11.40 1.44 0.98
N LYS A 184 10.70 2.03 1.94
CA LYS A 184 10.55 1.56 3.32
C LYS A 184 9.16 0.98 3.52
N ILE A 185 9.09 -0.36 3.56
CA ILE A 185 7.85 -1.12 3.73
C ILE A 185 7.83 -1.69 5.16
N GLY A 186 6.90 -1.24 6.00
CA GLY A 186 6.90 -1.62 7.43
C GLY A 186 5.58 -1.38 8.17
N TYR A 187 5.48 -1.91 9.39
CA TYR A 187 4.31 -1.72 10.26
C TYR A 187 4.68 -1.27 11.69
N PRO A 188 5.18 -0.03 11.86
CA PRO A 188 5.56 0.49 13.18
C PRO A 188 4.47 0.48 14.28
N PRO A 189 3.14 0.55 14.00
CA PRO A 189 2.12 0.50 15.05
C PRO A 189 2.24 -0.68 16.02
N VAL A 190 2.81 -1.83 15.61
CA VAL A 190 2.99 -3.01 16.48
C VAL A 190 3.82 -2.73 17.75
N ARG A 191 4.63 -1.67 17.74
CA ARG A 191 5.55 -1.30 18.82
C ARG A 191 4.89 -0.72 20.07
N ALA A 192 3.67 -0.18 19.95
CA ALA A 192 2.93 0.38 21.09
C ALA A 192 1.41 0.56 20.87
N MET A 193 0.90 0.42 19.66
CA MET A 193 -0.49 0.72 19.32
C MET A 193 -1.29 -0.59 19.23
N THR A 194 -1.28 -1.22 18.07
CA THR A 194 -2.10 -2.37 17.71
C THR A 194 -1.27 -3.35 16.88
N THR A 195 -1.73 -4.59 16.78
CA THR A 195 -1.29 -5.45 15.67
C THR A 195 -1.84 -4.91 14.34
N MET A 196 -1.51 -5.59 13.24
CA MET A 196 -1.93 -5.20 11.90
C MET A 196 -3.46 -5.19 11.75
N ASP A 197 -4.01 -4.13 11.17
CA ASP A 197 -5.44 -3.98 10.85
C ASP A 197 -5.89 -5.01 9.81
N MET A 198 -5.02 -5.30 8.84
CA MET A 198 -5.14 -6.42 7.92
C MET A 198 -3.91 -7.32 8.01
N MET A 199 -4.07 -8.53 8.55
CA MET A 199 -2.97 -9.50 8.78
C MET A 199 -2.51 -10.19 7.48
N TRP A 200 -1.97 -9.42 6.55
CA TRP A 200 -1.60 -9.90 5.21
C TRP A 200 -0.26 -10.64 5.17
N THR A 201 0.64 -10.43 6.12
CA THR A 201 2.02 -10.95 6.04
C THR A 201 2.13 -12.47 5.97
N PRO A 202 1.30 -13.30 6.66
CA PRO A 202 1.41 -14.76 6.53
C PRO A 202 1.00 -15.28 5.15
N TRP A 203 0.28 -14.48 4.36
CA TRP A 203 -0.17 -14.83 3.01
C TRP A 203 0.84 -14.47 1.92
N HIS A 204 1.72 -13.50 2.19
CA HIS A 204 2.63 -12.95 1.18
C HIS A 204 4.11 -13.06 1.53
N LEU A 205 4.46 -13.38 2.78
CA LEU A 205 5.85 -13.48 3.22
C LEU A 205 6.16 -14.90 3.76
N PRO A 206 7.42 -15.35 3.64
CA PRO A 206 7.88 -16.55 4.32
C PRO A 206 7.61 -16.49 5.83
N PRO A 207 7.28 -17.60 6.51
CA PRO A 207 6.79 -17.59 7.89
C PRO A 207 7.68 -16.87 8.91
N CYS A 208 9.01 -16.97 8.78
CA CYS A 208 9.94 -16.25 9.66
C CYS A 208 9.89 -14.74 9.43
N LYS A 209 9.81 -14.32 8.17
CA LYS A 209 9.73 -12.90 7.79
C LYS A 209 8.38 -12.29 8.09
N ALA A 210 7.29 -13.04 7.96
CA ALA A 210 5.97 -12.60 8.41
C ALA A 210 5.96 -12.27 9.91
N ARG A 211 6.61 -13.10 10.74
CA ARG A 211 6.76 -12.86 12.18
C ARG A 211 7.67 -11.67 12.48
N GLU A 212 8.80 -11.57 11.80
CA GLU A 212 9.72 -10.42 11.95
C GLU A 212 8.99 -9.10 11.68
N PHE A 213 8.25 -9.03 10.57
CA PHE A 213 7.44 -7.87 10.21
C PHE A 213 6.37 -7.54 11.27
N ALA A 214 5.64 -8.56 11.73
CA ALA A 214 4.53 -8.39 12.68
C ALA A 214 4.96 -8.14 14.13
N TYR A 215 6.16 -8.55 14.53
CA TYR A 215 6.60 -8.49 15.94
C TYR A 215 7.51 -7.30 16.22
N VAL A 216 8.33 -6.91 15.26
CA VAL A 216 9.36 -5.87 15.46
C VAL A 216 8.89 -4.52 14.90
N GLY A 217 8.19 -4.55 13.76
CA GLY A 217 7.69 -3.34 13.08
C GLY A 217 8.75 -2.58 12.27
N ASP A 218 9.92 -3.20 12.05
CA ASP A 218 10.98 -2.63 11.22
C ASP A 218 10.58 -2.57 9.74
N SER A 219 11.20 -1.64 9.00
CA SER A 219 10.97 -1.51 7.57
C SER A 219 11.96 -2.33 6.75
N PHE A 220 11.43 -3.05 5.76
CA PHE A 220 12.21 -3.69 4.71
C PHE A 220 12.42 -2.74 3.53
N SER A 221 13.51 -2.91 2.80
CA SER A 221 13.76 -2.21 1.54
C SER A 221 12.81 -2.69 0.42
N GLY A 222 12.74 -1.96 -0.69
CA GLY A 222 12.07 -2.45 -1.88
C GLY A 222 12.71 -3.71 -2.43
N ASP A 223 14.05 -3.80 -2.39
CA ASP A 223 14.81 -4.99 -2.80
C ASP A 223 14.48 -6.21 -1.95
N ASP A 224 14.45 -6.05 -0.63
CA ASP A 224 14.05 -7.12 0.29
C ASP A 224 12.64 -7.61 -0.08
N MET A 225 11.72 -6.68 -0.33
CA MET A 225 10.33 -7.00 -0.63
C MET A 225 10.14 -7.69 -1.99
N VAL A 226 11.01 -7.45 -2.98
CA VAL A 226 11.07 -8.22 -4.22
C VAL A 226 11.63 -9.62 -3.95
N GLN A 227 12.72 -9.72 -3.19
CA GLN A 227 13.33 -11.01 -2.85
C GLN A 227 12.37 -11.92 -2.07
N LEU A 228 11.53 -11.34 -1.22
CA LEU A 228 10.51 -12.05 -0.44
C LEU A 228 9.25 -12.40 -1.24
N GLY A 229 9.13 -11.92 -2.49
CA GLY A 229 7.98 -12.18 -3.36
C GLY A 229 6.74 -11.33 -3.05
N TRP A 230 6.86 -10.31 -2.20
CA TRP A 230 5.77 -9.36 -1.97
C TRP A 230 5.67 -8.35 -3.11
N ALA A 231 6.79 -7.77 -3.56
CA ALA A 231 6.84 -6.88 -4.72
C ALA A 231 7.27 -7.62 -6.00
N ASN A 232 6.85 -7.12 -7.16
CA ASN A 232 7.18 -7.72 -8.45
C ASN A 232 8.53 -7.24 -8.98
N TYR A 233 8.80 -5.93 -8.87
CA TYR A 233 10.01 -5.31 -9.41
C TYR A 233 10.44 -4.16 -8.50
N ALA A 234 11.76 -3.98 -8.37
CA ALA A 234 12.39 -2.82 -7.78
C ALA A 234 13.11 -2.05 -8.89
N VAL A 235 12.95 -0.73 -8.92
CA VAL A 235 13.50 0.16 -9.94
C VAL A 235 14.05 1.45 -9.32
N GLU A 236 14.75 2.25 -10.12
CA GLU A 236 15.22 3.57 -9.68
C GLU A 236 14.05 4.55 -9.51
N GLN A 237 14.24 5.54 -8.63
CA GLN A 237 13.21 6.52 -8.27
C GLN A 237 12.68 7.32 -9.46
N ASP A 238 13.55 7.67 -10.41
CA ASP A 238 13.21 8.41 -11.63
C ASP A 238 12.64 7.52 -12.74
N GLU A 239 12.80 6.20 -12.64
CA GLU A 239 12.24 5.22 -13.57
C GLU A 239 10.86 4.70 -13.15
N LEU A 240 10.48 4.85 -11.88
CA LEU A 240 9.27 4.25 -11.30
C LEU A 240 7.99 4.53 -12.12
N ALA A 241 7.78 5.78 -12.52
CA ALA A 241 6.58 6.18 -13.26
C ALA A 241 6.53 5.52 -14.65
N ASP A 242 7.61 5.66 -15.42
CA ASP A 242 7.72 5.14 -16.79
C ASP A 242 7.69 3.60 -16.82
N PHE A 243 8.38 2.94 -15.88
CA PHE A 243 8.35 1.47 -15.78
C PHE A 243 6.95 0.96 -15.43
N THR A 244 6.29 1.57 -14.45
CA THR A 244 4.94 1.16 -14.02
C THR A 244 3.95 1.30 -15.17
N GLU A 245 3.98 2.43 -15.88
CA GLU A 245 3.12 2.66 -17.03
C GLU A 245 3.38 1.63 -18.14
N LYS A 246 4.65 1.41 -18.52
CA LYS A 246 5.00 0.40 -19.51
C LYS A 246 4.55 -1.00 -19.10
N PHE A 247 4.67 -1.35 -17.83
CA PHE A 247 4.17 -2.61 -17.30
C PHE A 247 2.65 -2.72 -17.41
N ALA A 248 1.91 -1.69 -17.00
CA ALA A 248 0.46 -1.62 -17.10
C ALA A 248 -0.04 -1.69 -18.55
N ARG A 249 0.62 -0.99 -19.49
CA ARG A 249 0.29 -1.00 -20.92
C ARG A 249 0.41 -2.38 -21.55
N ARG A 250 1.26 -3.28 -21.03
CA ARG A 250 1.31 -4.67 -21.50
C ARG A 250 -0.04 -5.36 -21.28
N MET A 251 -0.66 -5.14 -20.13
CA MET A 251 -1.99 -5.68 -19.81
C MET A 251 -3.10 -5.01 -20.63
N SER A 252 -2.92 -3.76 -21.08
CA SER A 252 -3.90 -3.10 -21.96
C SER A 252 -4.04 -3.71 -23.36
N HIS A 253 -3.19 -4.68 -23.73
CA HIS A 253 -3.37 -5.47 -24.95
C HIS A 253 -4.29 -6.69 -24.75
N VAL A 254 -4.72 -6.96 -23.52
CA VAL A 254 -5.66 -8.02 -23.17
C VAL A 254 -7.06 -7.41 -23.01
N ASP A 255 -8.10 -8.06 -23.50
CA ASP A 255 -9.48 -7.59 -23.33
C ASP A 255 -9.92 -7.65 -21.86
N ASN A 256 -10.92 -6.84 -21.48
CA ASN A 256 -11.36 -6.70 -20.10
C ASN A 256 -11.92 -8.02 -19.53
N GLU A 257 -12.61 -8.83 -20.35
CA GLU A 257 -13.18 -10.09 -19.89
C GLU A 257 -12.07 -11.07 -19.50
N MET A 258 -11.03 -11.21 -20.31
CA MET A 258 -9.91 -12.09 -20.01
C MET A 258 -9.08 -11.61 -18.81
N LEU A 259 -8.89 -10.30 -18.64
CA LEU A 259 -8.26 -9.74 -17.44
C LEU A 259 -9.09 -10.07 -16.18
N MET A 260 -10.40 -9.86 -16.24
CA MET A 260 -11.34 -10.20 -15.17
C MET A 260 -11.28 -11.68 -14.80
N TYR A 261 -11.38 -12.57 -15.80
CA TYR A 261 -11.35 -14.01 -15.55
C TYR A 261 -10.03 -14.45 -14.95
N SER A 262 -8.90 -13.88 -15.42
CA SER A 262 -7.58 -14.19 -14.89
C SER A 262 -7.44 -13.77 -13.42
N LYS A 263 -7.83 -12.53 -13.09
CA LYS A 263 -7.81 -12.02 -11.71
C LYS A 263 -8.70 -12.88 -10.80
N ARG A 264 -9.94 -13.14 -11.20
CA ARG A 264 -10.88 -13.97 -10.43
C ARG A 264 -10.38 -15.40 -10.25
N ALA A 265 -9.79 -16.01 -11.28
CA ALA A 265 -9.28 -17.37 -11.21
C ALA A 265 -8.15 -17.50 -10.18
N VAL A 266 -7.20 -16.55 -10.18
CA VAL A 266 -6.10 -16.48 -9.21
C VAL A 266 -6.63 -16.20 -7.81
N ASN A 267 -7.45 -15.17 -7.64
CA ASN A 267 -8.00 -14.78 -6.35
C ASN A 267 -8.81 -15.92 -5.71
N ARG A 268 -9.59 -16.67 -6.52
CA ARG A 268 -10.36 -17.82 -6.03
C ARG A 268 -9.48 -18.94 -5.46
N GLN A 269 -8.24 -19.10 -5.91
CA GLN A 269 -7.32 -20.07 -5.32
C GLN A 269 -6.91 -19.64 -3.90
N TYR A 270 -6.54 -18.37 -3.71
CA TYR A 270 -6.24 -17.83 -2.38
C TYR A 270 -7.46 -17.88 -1.44
N GLU A 271 -8.65 -17.61 -1.96
CA GLU A 271 -9.90 -17.77 -1.22
C GLU A 271 -10.13 -19.20 -0.77
N THR A 272 -9.89 -20.17 -1.66
CA THR A 272 -9.99 -21.60 -1.35
C THR A 272 -8.99 -22.01 -0.28
N MET A 273 -7.79 -21.42 -0.29
CA MET A 273 -6.79 -21.62 0.77
C MET A 273 -7.18 -20.97 2.11
N GLY A 274 -8.18 -20.08 2.13
CA GLY A 274 -8.75 -19.50 3.35
C GLY A 274 -8.38 -18.04 3.61
N ILE A 275 -7.89 -17.27 2.62
CA ILE A 275 -7.44 -15.89 2.86
C ILE A 275 -8.52 -14.99 3.47
N ARG A 276 -9.78 -15.17 3.03
CA ARG A 276 -10.90 -14.38 3.56
C ARG A 276 -11.08 -14.57 5.05
N GLU A 277 -11.20 -15.82 5.48
CA GLU A 277 -11.41 -16.15 6.89
C GLU A 277 -10.22 -15.74 7.75
N ALA A 278 -8.99 -15.93 7.24
CA ALA A 278 -7.79 -15.54 7.97
C ALA A 278 -7.66 -14.02 8.16
N LEU A 279 -7.96 -13.21 7.14
CA LEU A 279 -7.93 -11.75 7.31
C LEU A 279 -9.08 -11.27 8.19
N HIS A 280 -10.26 -11.88 8.10
CA HIS A 280 -11.40 -11.54 8.96
C HIS A 280 -11.13 -11.83 10.44
N SER A 281 -10.66 -13.04 10.76
CA SER A 281 -10.30 -13.41 12.15
C SER A 281 -9.18 -12.52 12.72
N GLY A 282 -8.25 -12.05 11.88
CA GLY A 282 -7.22 -11.10 12.28
C GLY A 282 -7.78 -9.79 12.85
N THR A 283 -8.97 -9.36 12.42
CA THR A 283 -9.59 -8.10 12.88
C THR A 283 -10.00 -8.15 14.35
N GLU A 284 -10.40 -9.33 14.86
CA GLU A 284 -10.74 -9.54 16.27
C GLU A 284 -9.48 -9.46 17.14
N ILE A 285 -8.39 -10.07 16.68
CA ILE A 285 -7.08 -9.99 17.36
C ILE A 285 -6.57 -8.54 17.39
N GLN A 286 -6.78 -7.79 16.30
CA GLN A 286 -6.45 -6.37 16.27
C GLN A 286 -7.23 -5.58 17.32
N ALA A 287 -8.54 -5.78 17.39
CA ALA A 287 -9.42 -5.14 18.37
C ALA A 287 -8.97 -5.43 19.81
N LEU A 288 -8.68 -6.70 20.14
CA LEU A 288 -8.17 -7.09 21.44
C LEU A 288 -6.80 -6.45 21.73
N SER A 289 -5.94 -6.35 20.72
CA SER A 289 -4.64 -5.71 20.88
C SER A 289 -4.77 -4.22 21.21
N ALA A 290 -5.74 -3.51 20.62
CA ALA A 290 -5.97 -2.10 20.90
C ALA A 290 -6.42 -1.85 22.35
N ALA A 291 -7.15 -2.80 22.95
CA ALA A 291 -7.69 -2.70 24.30
C ALA A 291 -6.66 -2.95 25.43
N ARG A 292 -5.40 -3.28 25.09
CA ARG A 292 -4.32 -3.46 26.07
C ARG A 292 -4.03 -2.15 26.82
N ALA A 293 -3.54 -2.23 28.06
CA ALA A 293 -3.07 -1.08 28.83
C ALA A 293 -2.00 -0.25 28.08
N ALA A 294 -1.11 -0.93 27.35
CA ALA A 294 -0.13 -0.31 26.46
C ALA A 294 -0.77 0.58 25.37
N GLY A 295 -1.90 0.16 24.80
CA GLY A 295 -2.65 0.93 23.81
C GLY A 295 -3.29 2.19 24.43
N ALA A 296 -3.78 2.08 25.67
CA ALA A 296 -4.28 3.23 26.42
C ALA A 296 -3.18 4.26 26.70
N GLU A 297 -1.97 3.82 27.04
CA GLU A 297 -0.79 4.70 27.23
C GLU A 297 -0.41 5.44 25.95
N TRP A 298 -0.40 4.76 24.79
CA TRP A 298 -0.24 5.43 23.50
C TRP A 298 -1.29 6.53 23.30
N GLY A 299 -2.57 6.21 23.53
CA GLY A 299 -3.67 7.17 23.40
C GLY A 299 -3.53 8.36 24.35
N ARG A 300 -3.08 8.14 25.58
CA ARG A 300 -2.78 9.19 26.56
C ARG A 300 -1.69 10.13 26.05
N ARG A 301 -0.57 9.59 25.59
CA ARG A 301 0.55 10.38 25.04
C ARG A 301 0.17 11.20 23.83
N VAL A 302 -0.63 10.66 22.92
CA VAL A 302 -1.11 11.44 21.76
C VAL A 302 -1.95 12.64 22.22
N ARG A 303 -2.79 12.48 23.25
CA ARG A 303 -3.63 13.56 23.80
C ARG A 303 -2.84 14.59 24.60
N GLU A 304 -1.90 14.15 25.43
CA GLU A 304 -1.17 15.00 26.38
C GLU A 304 0.11 15.59 25.80
N ASP A 305 0.90 14.79 25.09
CA ASP A 305 2.23 15.17 24.58
C ASP A 305 2.20 15.54 23.08
N GLY A 306 1.10 15.21 22.39
CA GLY A 306 0.94 15.39 20.95
C GLY A 306 1.50 14.24 20.09
N LEU A 307 0.98 14.11 18.87
CA LEU A 307 1.28 12.98 17.97
C LEU A 307 2.78 12.82 17.67
N LYS A 308 3.50 13.92 17.44
CA LYS A 308 4.94 13.87 17.14
C LYS A 308 5.73 13.26 18.31
N SER A 309 5.50 13.76 19.53
CA SER A 309 6.14 13.26 20.74
C SER A 309 5.81 11.78 20.99
N ALA A 310 4.54 11.40 20.80
CA ALA A 310 4.11 10.01 20.93
C ALA A 310 4.83 9.09 19.93
N LEU A 311 4.99 9.50 18.66
CA LEU A 311 5.73 8.74 17.66
C LEU A 311 7.21 8.60 18.01
N GLU A 312 7.86 9.69 18.45
CA GLU A 312 9.25 9.67 18.93
C GLU A 312 9.43 8.69 20.10
N TRP A 313 8.50 8.70 21.05
CA TRP A 313 8.47 7.73 22.14
C TRP A 313 8.29 6.30 21.64
N ARG A 314 7.36 6.04 20.72
CA ARG A 314 7.07 4.70 20.20
C ARG A 314 8.30 4.09 19.52
N ASP A 315 8.92 4.85 18.62
CA ASP A 315 9.92 4.36 17.67
C ASP A 315 11.37 4.61 18.11
N GLY A 316 11.61 5.52 19.07
CA GLY A 316 12.95 5.89 19.53
C GLY A 316 13.92 4.74 19.82
N PRO A 317 13.50 3.67 20.54
CA PRO A 317 14.35 2.52 20.81
C PRO A 317 14.78 1.74 19.55
N PHE A 318 13.99 1.78 18.48
CA PHE A 318 14.22 1.02 17.25
C PHE A 318 15.14 1.74 16.26
N ARG A 319 15.20 3.08 16.34
CA ARG A 319 16.15 3.94 15.58
C ARG A 319 16.06 3.79 14.06
N ASP A 320 14.90 3.41 13.54
CA ASP A 320 14.71 3.04 12.13
C ASP A 320 13.63 3.87 11.41
N PHE A 321 12.90 4.72 12.13
CA PHE A 321 11.84 5.58 11.59
C PHE A 321 12.29 7.04 11.42
N ARG A 322 11.44 7.88 10.76
CA ARG A 322 11.56 9.28 10.24
C ARG A 322 12.23 10.38 11.10
N GLY A 323 13.29 10.02 11.78
CA GLY A 323 13.99 10.79 12.76
C GLY A 323 14.49 9.81 13.80
N ALA A 324 15.74 9.39 13.64
CA ALA A 324 16.64 9.48 14.77
C ALA A 324 16.67 10.97 15.19
N TYR A 325 15.57 11.46 15.78
CA TYR A 325 15.59 12.74 16.42
C TYR A 325 16.50 12.55 17.61
N ASP A 326 17.47 13.44 17.81
CA ASP A 326 18.32 13.40 18.99
C ASP A 326 17.49 13.41 20.30
N SER A 327 16.23 13.88 20.22
CA SER A 327 15.24 13.87 21.30
C SER A 327 14.57 12.53 21.58
N ALA A 328 14.60 11.57 20.65
CA ALA A 328 13.88 10.31 20.82
C ALA A 328 14.53 9.49 21.95
N PRO A 329 13.74 8.96 22.91
CA PRO A 329 14.28 8.17 24.00
C PRO A 329 14.94 6.90 23.44
N LYS A 330 16.24 6.76 23.72
CA LYS A 330 17.04 5.60 23.29
C LYS A 330 16.61 4.32 23.99
N ASP A 331 16.09 4.45 25.20
CA ASP A 331 15.54 3.39 26.03
C ASP A 331 14.19 3.86 26.57
N ARG A 332 13.19 2.97 26.56
CA ARG A 332 11.93 3.18 27.26
C ARG A 332 11.44 1.86 27.85
N ALA A 333 10.74 1.92 28.97
CA ALA A 333 10.00 0.77 29.47
C ALA A 333 8.92 0.34 28.46
N VAL A 334 8.60 -0.95 28.43
CA VAL A 334 7.49 -1.46 27.64
C VAL A 334 6.20 -0.80 28.14
N ALA A 335 5.41 -0.25 27.21
CA ALA A 335 4.18 0.45 27.54
C ALA A 335 3.25 -0.45 28.39
N GLY A 336 2.67 0.10 29.46
CA GLY A 336 1.81 -0.65 30.38
C GLY A 336 2.52 -1.61 31.34
N THR A 337 3.87 -1.64 31.37
CA THR A 337 4.63 -2.46 32.34
C THR A 337 5.17 -1.66 33.52
N THR A 338 5.09 -0.32 33.46
CA THR A 338 5.31 0.53 34.63
C THR A 338 4.26 0.19 35.67
N ARG A 339 4.67 -0.49 36.75
CA ARG A 339 3.86 -0.58 37.96
C ARG A 339 3.66 0.86 38.42
N GLU A 340 2.45 1.39 38.25
CA GLU A 340 2.01 2.43 39.17
C GLU A 340 2.16 1.81 40.56
N GLU A 341 3.04 2.37 41.38
CA GLU A 341 2.98 2.13 42.81
C GLU A 341 1.55 2.51 43.21
N LYS A 342 0.69 1.51 43.37
CA LYS A 342 -0.62 1.69 43.98
C LYS A 342 -0.33 2.23 45.38
N GLY A 343 -0.34 3.56 45.50
CA GLY A 343 -0.40 4.24 46.78
C GLY A 343 -1.56 3.61 47.54
N GLY A 344 -1.25 3.01 48.67
CA GLY A 344 -2.21 2.28 49.48
C GLY A 344 -3.36 3.18 49.90
N SER A 345 -4.57 2.67 49.72
CA SER A 345 -5.68 2.72 50.68
C SER A 345 -6.95 2.29 49.97
N GLY A 346 -7.61 1.24 50.47
CA GLY A 346 -8.91 0.82 49.99
C GLY A 346 -9.17 -0.64 50.34
N ASP A 347 -9.55 -0.85 51.60
CA ASP A 347 -10.04 -2.12 52.12
C ASP A 347 -11.23 -2.68 51.30
N TYR A 348 -11.26 -4.02 51.27
CA TYR A 348 -12.32 -4.96 50.82
C TYR A 348 -12.49 -5.22 49.31
#